data_AF-A0A3S4HY84-F1
#
_entry.id   AF-A0A3S4HY84-F1
#
_cell.length_a   1.000
_cell.length_b   1.000
_cell.length_c   1.000
_cell.angle_alpha   90.00
_cell.angle_beta   90.00
_cell.angle_gamma   90.00
#
_symmetry.space_group_name_H-M   'P 1'
#
loop_
_entity.id
_entity.type
_entity.pdbx_description
1 polymer ?
#
loop_
_entity_poly.entity_id
_entity_poly.type
_entity_poly.pdbx_seq_one_letter_code
_entity_poly.pdbx_strand_id
1 'polypeptide(L)' 'MKLISNDLRDGDKLPHRHVFNGMGYDGDNISPHLAWDDVPMGTKKFLS' A
#
# COMPACT_ATOMS: atom_id res chain seq x y z
N MET A 1 11.26 6.66 10.74
CA MET A 1 10.53 5.73 9.85
C MET A 1 9.47 6.49 9.06
N LYS A 2 9.47 6.33 7.73
CA LYS A 2 8.47 6.91 6.81
C LYS A 2 7.94 5.79 5.91
N LEU A 3 6.66 5.87 5.55
CA LEU A 3 6.02 5.00 4.55
C LEU A 3 5.56 5.87 3.39
N ILE A 4 5.91 5.47 2.17
CA ILE A 4 5.57 6.17 0.94
C ILE A 4 5.03 5.18 -0.10
N SER A 5 4.20 5.69 -0.99
CA SER A 5 3.64 4.93 -2.10
C SER A 5 3.61 5.82 -3.34
N ASN A 6 3.85 5.21 -4.51
CA ASN A 6 3.62 5.88 -5.78
C ASN A 6 2.13 5.84 -6.16
N ASP A 7 1.37 4.97 -5.51
CA ASP A 7 -0.03 4.69 -5.84
C ASP A 7 -0.99 5.26 -4.79
N LEU A 8 -0.57 5.36 -3.53
CA LEU A 8 -1.39 5.86 -2.42
C LEU A 8 -0.94 7.23 -1.94
N ARG A 9 -1.92 8.03 -1.53
CA ARG A 9 -1.72 9.28 -0.79
C ARG A 9 -2.51 9.21 0.50
N ASP A 10 -1.88 9.63 1.59
CA ASP A 10 -2.51 9.58 2.91
C ASP A 10 -3.73 10.51 2.96
N GLY A 11 -4.85 9.99 3.48
CA GLY A 11 -6.14 10.68 3.54
C GLY A 11 -6.95 10.73 2.23
N ASP A 12 -6.37 10.35 1.09
CA ASP A 12 -7.09 10.31 -0.20
C ASP A 12 -7.91 9.02 -0.38
N LYS A 13 -8.81 9.02 -1.37
CA LYS A 13 -9.55 7.82 -1.77
C LYS A 13 -8.62 6.78 -2.39
N LEU A 14 -8.89 5.51 -2.12
CA LEU A 14 -8.18 4.38 -2.72
C LEU A 14 -8.39 4.36 -4.24
N PRO A 15 -7.33 4.35 -5.06
CA PRO A 15 -7.45 4.15 -6.50
C PRO A 15 -8.12 2.82 -6.85
N HIS A 16 -8.93 2.81 -7.91
CA HIS A 16 -9.70 1.64 -8.35
C HIS A 16 -8.86 0.39 -8.60
N ARG A 17 -7.61 0.59 -9.02
CA ARG A 17 -6.60 -0.47 -9.21
C ARG A 17 -6.38 -1.34 -7.96
N HIS A 18 -6.58 -0.78 -6.77
CA HIS A 18 -6.38 -1.49 -5.51
C HIS A 18 -7.70 -1.93 -4.87
N VAL A 19 -8.84 -1.60 -5.49
CA VAL A 19 -10.17 -2.04 -5.05
C VAL A 19 -10.33 -3.53 -5.38
N PHE A 20 -11.05 -4.25 -4.54
CA PHE A 20 -11.36 -5.66 -4.76
C PHE A 20 -12.19 -5.87 -6.03
N ASN A 21 -12.07 -7.05 -6.65
CA ASN A 21 -12.69 -7.38 -7.93
C ASN A 21 -13.81 -8.43 -7.80
N GLY A 22 -14.45 -8.49 -6.63
CA GLY A 22 -15.55 -9.39 -6.33
C GLY A 22 -16.56 -8.76 -5.37
N MET A 23 -17.57 -9.52 -4.94
CA MET A 23 -18.63 -9.06 -4.02
C MET A 23 -19.37 -7.79 -4.51
N GLY A 24 -19.53 -7.63 -5.82
CA GLY A 24 -20.17 -6.45 -6.42
C GLY A 24 -19.23 -5.27 -6.70
N TYR A 25 -17.93 -5.42 -6.44
CA TYR A 25 -16.88 -4.49 -6.86
C TYR A 25 -16.14 -5.01 -8.09
N ASP A 26 -15.59 -4.10 -8.88
CA ASP A 26 -14.93 -4.34 -10.17
C ASP A 26 -13.53 -3.70 -10.24
N GLY A 27 -12.84 -3.59 -9.11
CA GLY A 27 -11.45 -3.14 -9.07
C GLY A 27 -10.47 -4.13 -9.73
N ASP A 28 -9.17 -3.83 -9.71
CA ASP A 28 -8.17 -4.77 -10.24
C ASP A 28 -7.66 -5.75 -9.17
N ASN A 29 -7.92 -5.47 -7.89
CA ASN A 29 -7.43 -6.22 -6.73
C ASN A 29 -5.90 -6.42 -6.73
N ILE A 30 -5.16 -5.39 -7.11
CA ILE A 30 -3.69 -5.40 -7.15
C ILE A 30 -3.14 -4.61 -5.97
N SER A 31 -2.13 -5.15 -5.28
CA SER A 31 -1.49 -4.44 -4.17
C SER A 31 -0.77 -3.17 -4.66
N PRO A 32 -0.85 -2.06 -3.90
CA PRO A 32 -0.12 -0.84 -4.22
C PRO A 32 1.37 -0.99 -3.95
N HIS A 33 2.17 -0.18 -4.63
CA HIS A 33 3.57 0.04 -4.29
C HIS A 33 3.69 0.56 -2.86
N LEU A 34 4.54 -0.06 -2.05
CA LEU A 34 4.89 0.43 -0.72
C LEU A 34 6.41 0.45 -0.60
N ALA A 35 6.94 1.57 -0.13
CA ALA A 35 8.34 1.70 0.25
C ALA A 35 8.44 2.42 1.58
N TRP A 36 9.43 2.05 2.39
CA TRP A 36 9.68 2.67 3.67
C TRP A 36 11.14 3.05 3.82
N ASP A 37 11.39 4.08 4.60
CA ASP A 37 12.72 4.63 4.85
C ASP A 37 12.89 5.00 6.33
N ASP A 38 14.13 5.26 6.76
CA ASP A 38 14.48 5.68 8.12
C ASP A 38 14.02 4.65 9.18
N VAL A 39 14.29 3.37 8.91
CA VAL A 39 13.91 2.26 9.78
C VAL A 39 14.82 2.18 11.01
N PRO A 40 14.28 1.87 12.21
CA PRO A 40 15.10 1.81 13.42
C PRO A 40 16.25 0.80 13.32
N MET A 41 17.38 1.14 13.94
CA MET A 41 18.52 0.23 14.05
C MET A 41 18.11 -1.05 14.78
N GLY A 42 18.52 -2.20 14.25
CA GLY A 42 18.16 -3.51 14.81
C GLY A 42 16.86 -4.10 14.27
N THR A 43 16.21 -3.46 13.28
CA THR A 43 15.06 -4.05 12.56
C THR A 43 15.49 -5.36 11.89
N LYS A 44 14.82 -6.47 12.22
CA LYS A 44 15.20 -7.82 11.76
C LYS A 44 14.41 -8.31 10.56
N LYS A 45 13.13 -7.92 10.44
CA LYS A 45 12.22 -8.37 9.39
C LYS A 45 11.15 -7.31 9.14
N PHE A 46 10.66 -7.28 7.90
CA PHE A 46 9.44 -6.58 7.49
C PHE A 46 8.40 -7.64 7.14
N LEU A 47 7.11 -7.32 7.35
CA LEU A 47 6.00 -8.21 7.02
C LEU A 47 5.32 -7.69 5.76
N SER A 48 5.06 -8.60 4.82
CA SER A 48 4.31 -8.37 3.58
C SER A 48 2.89 -8.89 3.69
#